data_AF-A0A2D6IK75-F1
#
_entry.id   AF-A0A2D6IK75-F1
#
_cell.length_a   1.000
_cell.length_b   1.000
_cell.length_c   1.000
_cell.angle_alpha   90.00
_cell.angle_beta   90.00
_cell.angle_gamma   90.00
#
_symmetry.space_group_name_H-M   'P 1'
#
loop_
_entity.id
_entity.type
_entity.pdbx_description
1 polymer ?
#
loop_
_entity_poly.entity_id
_entity_poly.type
_entity_poly.pdbx_seq_one_letter_code
_entity_poly.pdbx_strand_id
1 'polypeptide(L)'
;MRECADECIERDKGCDNKECRLWIKHKEDHNCTLVAIEKHGALTLHQVGARLNLSYARIKQIQDVAVGKVDKEEMRNELFVLDDGFF
;
A
#
# COMPACT_ATOMS: atom_id res chain seq x y z
N MET A 1 1.22 12.38 4.50
CA MET A 1 1.19 11.07 5.19
C MET A 1 0.13 11.14 6.30
N ARG A 2 -0.18 10.06 7.04
CA ARG A 2 -1.06 10.15 8.23
C ARG A 2 -0.23 10.60 9.42
N GLU A 3 -0.82 11.43 10.29
CA GLU A 3 -0.15 11.99 11.49
C GLU A 3 0.49 10.90 12.37
N CYS A 4 -0.15 9.73 12.54
CA CYS A 4 0.41 8.65 13.35
C CYS A 4 1.69 8.02 12.76
N ALA A 5 1.84 8.03 11.43
CA ALA A 5 3.04 7.53 10.78
C ALA A 5 4.18 8.56 10.87
N ASP A 6 3.85 9.85 10.76
CA ASP A 6 4.79 10.95 10.97
C ASP A 6 5.34 10.91 12.40
N GLU A 7 4.48 10.74 13.41
CA GLU A 7 4.89 10.58 14.81
C GLU A 7 5.84 9.39 15.02
N CYS A 8 5.59 8.25 14.36
CA CYS A 8 6.45 7.08 14.44
C CYS A 8 7.87 7.38 13.91
N ILE A 9 7.97 8.16 12.83
CA ILE A 9 9.24 8.58 12.23
C ILE A 9 9.95 9.59 13.14
N GLU A 10 9.25 10.63 13.60
CA GLU A 10 9.82 11.67 14.46
C GLU A 10 10.36 11.12 15.79
N ARG A 11 9.68 10.11 16.34
CA ARG A 11 10.04 9.50 17.63
C ARG A 11 10.95 8.28 17.49
N ASP A 12 11.27 7.86 16.27
CA ASP A 12 12.01 6.63 15.96
C ASP A 12 11.42 5.41 16.69
N LYS A 13 10.09 5.28 16.66
CA LYS A 13 9.34 4.24 17.41
C LYS A 13 8.38 3.49 16.52
N GLY A 14 8.27 2.18 16.76
CA GLY A 14 7.29 1.34 16.09
C GLY A 14 5.86 1.66 16.52
N CYS A 15 4.90 1.51 15.60
CA CYS A 15 3.49 1.66 15.89
C CYS A 15 2.97 0.53 16.79
N ASP A 16 2.38 0.90 17.93
CA ASP A 16 1.80 -0.05 18.88
C ASP A 16 0.36 -0.48 18.53
N ASN A 17 -0.30 0.23 17.61
CA ASN A 17 -1.67 -0.06 17.21
C ASN A 17 -1.74 -1.23 16.22
N LYS A 18 -1.80 -2.45 16.75
CA LYS A 18 -1.88 -3.70 15.97
C LYS A 18 -3.21 -3.91 15.23
N GLU A 19 -4.25 -3.15 15.56
CA GLU A 19 -5.55 -3.22 14.88
C GLU A 19 -5.60 -2.30 13.63
N CYS A 20 -4.60 -1.44 13.46
CA CYS A 20 -4.50 -0.59 12.28
C CYS A 20 -4.34 -1.45 11.01
N ARG A 21 -5.16 -1.19 9.99
CA ARG A 21 -5.09 -1.86 8.68
C ARG A 21 -3.72 -1.76 7.99
N LEU A 22 -2.96 -0.71 8.31
CA LEU A 22 -1.63 -0.46 7.74
C LEU A 22 -0.50 -0.98 8.64
N TRP A 23 -0.85 -1.63 9.75
CA TRP A 23 0.12 -2.22 10.65
C TRP A 23 0.73 -3.48 10.05
N ILE A 24 2.05 -3.59 10.09
CA ILE A 24 2.80 -4.74 9.62
C ILE A 24 3.79 -5.19 10.69
N LYS A 25 4.07 -6.49 10.74
CA LYS A 25 5.04 -7.06 11.68
C LYS A 25 6.48 -6.88 11.17
N HIS A 26 6.88 -5.63 10.93
CA HIS A 26 8.21 -5.28 10.43
C HIS A 26 8.74 -4.04 11.16
N LYS A 27 9.68 -4.25 12.08
CA LYS A 27 10.16 -3.21 13.00
C LYS A 27 10.99 -2.13 12.33
N GLU A 28 11.75 -2.48 11.28
CA GLU A 28 12.62 -1.54 10.55
C GLU A 28 11.84 -0.45 9.82
N ASP A 29 10.54 -0.68 9.58
CA ASP A 29 9.61 0.28 8.97
C ASP A 29 8.58 0.77 9.99
N HIS A 30 8.97 0.85 11.27
CA HIS A 30 8.12 1.29 12.38
C HIS A 30 6.76 0.58 12.44
N ASN A 31 6.70 -0.68 12.01
CA ASN A 31 5.47 -1.47 11.94
C ASN A 31 4.38 -0.86 11.06
N CYS A 32 4.71 -0.02 10.08
CA CYS A 32 3.75 0.73 9.28
C CYS A 32 4.06 0.66 7.78
N THR A 33 3.06 0.31 6.96
CA THR A 33 3.21 0.28 5.50
C THR A 33 3.51 1.66 4.90
N LEU A 34 2.98 2.75 5.46
CA LEU A 34 3.24 4.10 4.95
C LEU A 34 4.70 4.51 5.15
N VAL A 35 5.24 4.20 6.34
CA VAL A 35 6.66 4.42 6.65
C VAL A 35 7.54 3.60 5.70
N ALA A 36 7.18 2.35 5.42
CA ALA A 36 7.91 1.51 4.47
C ALA A 36 7.97 2.14 3.07
N ILE A 37 6.86 2.71 2.60
CA ILE A 37 6.78 3.37 1.28
C ILE A 37 7.68 4.61 1.25
N GLU A 38 7.61 5.45 2.28
CA GLU A 38 8.40 6.69 2.35
C GLU A 38 9.90 6.40 2.43
N LYS A 39 10.30 5.42 3.27
CA LYS A 39 11.69 5.10 3.53
C LYS A 39 12.40 4.45 2.34
N HIS A 40 11.70 3.60 1.60
CA HIS A 40 12.30 2.75 0.57
C HIS A 40 11.84 3.06 -0.85
N GLY A 41 10.75 3.81 -1.02
CA GLY A 41 10.12 4.03 -2.32
C GLY A 41 9.56 2.73 -2.91
N ALA A 42 9.87 2.49 -4.18
CA ALA A 42 9.41 1.30 -4.89
C ALA A 42 10.09 0.03 -4.36
N LEU A 43 9.29 -0.90 -3.84
CA LEU A 43 9.74 -2.19 -3.35
C LEU A 43 9.47 -3.30 -4.37
N THR A 44 10.40 -4.25 -4.47
CA THR A 44 10.17 -5.49 -5.24
C THR A 44 9.20 -6.42 -4.50
N LEU A 45 8.55 -7.33 -5.23
CA LEU A 45 7.62 -8.30 -4.63
C LEU A 45 8.27 -9.21 -3.59
N HIS A 46 9.57 -9.51 -3.75
CA HIS A 46 10.34 -10.27 -2.75
C HIS A 46 10.51 -9.46 -1.45
N GLN A 47 10.85 -8.18 -1.56
CA GLN A 47 10.99 -7.28 -0.41
C GLN A 47 9.66 -7.05 0.32
N VAL A 48 8.55 -6.96 -0.43
CA VAL A 48 7.20 -6.87 0.16
C VAL A 48 6.83 -8.19 0.85
N GLY A 49 7.12 -9.34 0.23
CA GLY A 49 6.87 -10.65 0.81
C GLY A 49 7.62 -10.87 2.14
N ALA A 50 8.88 -10.45 2.21
CA ALA A 50 9.67 -10.52 3.43
C ALA A 50 9.06 -9.70 4.58
N ARG A 51 8.52 -8.51 4.30
CA ARG A 51 7.89 -7.64 5.32
C ARG A 51 6.56 -8.20 5.83
N LEU A 52 5.76 -8.75 4.92
CA LEU A 52 4.43 -9.28 5.23
C LEU A 52 4.46 -10.74 5.68
N ASN A 53 5.61 -11.42 5.63
CA ASN A 53 5.77 -12.85 5.84
C ASN A 53 4.87 -13.68 4.89
N LEU A 54 4.84 -13.28 3.62
CA LEU A 54 4.09 -13.95 2.56
C LEU A 54 5.02 -14.42 1.44
N SER A 55 4.66 -15.51 0.78
CA SER A 55 5.42 -16.01 -0.36
C SER A 55 5.33 -15.04 -1.55
N TYR A 56 6.37 -15.03 -2.39
CA TYR A 56 6.39 -14.25 -3.64
C TYR A 56 5.14 -14.51 -4.48
N ALA A 57 4.75 -15.78 -4.64
CA ALA A 57 3.56 -16.17 -5.40
C ALA A 57 2.29 -15.53 -4.81
N ARG A 58 2.18 -15.47 -3.47
CA ARG A 58 1.03 -14.85 -2.81
C ARG A 58 1.00 -13.33 -2.98
N ILE A 59 2.15 -12.67 -2.87
CA ILE A 59 2.26 -11.22 -3.13
C ILE A 59 1.88 -10.90 -4.58
N LYS A 60 2.36 -11.68 -5.55
CA LYS A 60 2.01 -11.52 -6.96
C LYS A 60 0.50 -11.61 -7.19
N GLN A 61 -0.16 -12.64 -6.64
CA GLN A 61 -1.62 -12.76 -6.72
C GLN A 61 -2.37 -11.54 -6.15
N ILE A 62 -1.90 -11.01 -5.01
CA ILE A 62 -2.49 -9.82 -4.39
C ILE A 62 -2.31 -8.60 -5.29
N GLN A 63 -1.10 -8.42 -5.84
CA GLN A 63 -0.81 -7.33 -6.78
C GLN A 63 -1.66 -7.43 -8.04
N ASP A 64 -1.73 -8.59 -8.69
CA ASP A 64 -2.50 -8.80 -9.93
C ASP A 64 -3.98 -8.45 -9.72
N VAL A 65 -4.57 -8.84 -8.58
CA VAL A 65 -5.94 -8.48 -8.20
C VAL A 65 -6.08 -6.98 -7.93
N ALA A 66 -5.09 -6.34 -7.29
CA ALA A 66 -5.12 -4.91 -7.01
C ALA A 66 -5.02 -4.07 -8.29
N VAL A 67 -4.07 -4.40 -9.18
CA VAL A 67 -3.91 -3.75 -10.49
C VAL A 67 -5.17 -3.92 -11.33
N GLY A 68 -5.73 -5.13 -11.38
CA GLY A 68 -6.98 -5.38 -12.11
C GLY A 68 -8.22 -4.67 -11.55
N LYS A 69 -8.17 -4.12 -10.32
CA LYS A 69 -9.23 -3.23 -9.79
C LYS A 69 -9.01 -1.79 -10.20
N VAL A 70 -7.76 -1.31 -10.17
CA VAL A 70 -7.41 0.04 -10.61
C VAL A 70 -7.69 0.21 -12.10
N ASP A 71 -7.29 -0.76 -12.92
CA ASP A 71 -7.53 -0.76 -14.38
C ASP A 71 -9.04 -0.65 -14.70
N LYS A 72 -9.88 -1.42 -14.00
CA LYS A 72 -11.35 -1.32 -14.14
C LYS A 72 -11.94 0.00 -13.64
N GLU A 73 -11.27 0.68 -12.72
CA GLU A 73 -11.69 1.97 -12.19
C GLU A 73 -11.25 3.11 -13.13
N GLU A 74 -10.04 3.05 -13.68
CA GLU A 74 -9.56 3.94 -14.75
C GLU A 74 -10.45 3.81 -16.00
N MET A 75 -10.72 2.58 -16.47
CA MET A 75 -11.66 2.35 -17.58
C MET A 75 -13.08 2.86 -17.28
N ARG A 76 -13.52 2.85 -16.02
CA ARG A 76 -14.84 3.39 -15.62
C ARG A 76 -14.84 4.92 -15.62
N ASN A 77 -13.75 5.55 -15.22
CA ASN A 77 -13.62 7.01 -15.25
C ASN A 77 -13.51 7.55 -16.67
N GLU A 78 -12.87 6.83 -17.59
CA GLU A 78 -12.88 7.17 -19.03
C GLU A 78 -14.29 7.07 -19.65
N LEU A 79 -15.13 6.16 -19.16
CA LEU A 79 -16.52 6.02 -19.65
C LEU A 79 -17.40 7.22 -19.25
N PHE A 80 -17.17 7.83 -18.08
CA PHE A 80 -17.92 9.01 -17.64
C PHE A 80 -17.62 10.28 -18.45
N VAL A 81 -16.46 10.38 -19.11
CA VAL A 81 -16.12 11.55 -19.96
C VAL A 81 -16.82 11.49 -21.33
N LEU A 82 -17.36 10.33 -21.71
CA LEU A 82 -18.04 10.14 -23.00
C LEU A 82 -19.57 10.32 -22.92
N ASP A 83 -20.17 10.38 -21.72
CA ASP A 83 -21.62 10.54 -21.53
C ASP A 83 -22.08 11.99 -21.27
N ASP A 84 -21.17 12.95 -21.03
CA ASP A 84 -21.49 14.39 -20.90
C ASP A 84 -21.41 15.16 -22.24
N GLY A 85 -21.37 14.44 -23.37
CA GLY A 85 -21.09 14.98 -24.70
C GLY A 85 -22.15 14.72 -25.78
N PHE A 86 -23.41 14.44 -25.43
CA PHE A 86 -24.48 14.27 -26.41
C PHE A 86 -25.67 15.18 -26.10
N PHE A 87 -25.72 16.30 -26.82
CA PHE A 87 -26.92 17.08 -27.07
C PHE A 87 -27.70 16.44 -28.22
#